data_AF-A0A920TNA8-F1
#
_entry.id   AF-A0A920TNA8-F1
#
_cell.length_a   1.000
_cell.length_b   1.000
_cell.length_c   1.000
_cell.angle_alpha   90.00
_cell.angle_beta   90.00
_cell.angle_gamma   90.00
#
_symmetry.space_group_name_H-M   'P 1'
#
loop_
_entity.id
_entity.type
_entity.pdbx_description
1 polymer ?
#
loop_
_entity_poly.entity_id
_entity_poly.type
_entity_poly.pdbx_seq_one_letter_code
_entity_poly.pdbx_strand_id
1 'polypeptide(L)'
;MNTISPGAATRLTIDLIEAAGRKYDENDWTQGPEQIAPVVTWLCSEAANDVTSQIIHSQAGIIGIMQQPAVIKSFTTDNLWTVEQLDKLMPELLEAKKHHDDEVSEKGAPKKV
;
A
#
# COMPACT_ATOMS: atom_id res chain seq x y z
N MET A 1 -11.95 7.27 -11.71
CA MET A 1 -12.31 6.71 -10.38
C MET A 1 -11.02 6.39 -9.65
N ASN A 2 -10.89 6.73 -8.36
CA ASN A 2 -9.71 6.41 -7.54
C ASN A 2 -10.14 5.76 -6.21
N THR A 3 -9.18 5.15 -5.52
CA THR A 3 -9.35 4.52 -4.21
C THR A 3 -8.41 5.17 -3.20
N ILE A 4 -8.91 5.45 -1.99
CA ILE A 4 -8.07 5.90 -0.87
C ILE A 4 -7.79 4.72 0.05
N SER A 5 -6.53 4.59 0.49
CA SER A 5 -6.09 3.75 1.61
C SER A 5 -5.80 4.66 2.81
N PRO A 6 -6.80 4.92 3.67
CA PRO A 6 -6.67 5.86 4.77
C PRO A 6 -6.10 5.17 6.02
N GLY A 7 -5.26 5.90 6.76
CA GLY A 7 -4.93 5.57 8.14
C GLY A 7 -5.21 6.75 9.05
N ALA A 8 -6.18 6.62 9.95
CA ALA A 8 -6.54 7.64 10.91
C ALA A 8 -7.16 7.05 12.19
N ALA A 9 -6.92 7.73 13.31
CA ALA A 9 -7.61 7.55 14.57
C ALA A 9 -8.97 8.25 14.51
N THR A 10 -10.02 7.46 14.66
CA THR A 10 -11.40 7.93 14.81
C THR A 10 -12.02 7.17 15.97
N ARG A 11 -13.18 7.59 16.45
CA ARG A 11 -13.93 6.82 17.46
C ARG A 11 -14.14 5.34 17.07
N LEU A 12 -14.12 5.01 15.78
CA LEU A 12 -14.28 3.63 15.29
C LEU A 12 -12.96 2.83 15.20
N THR A 13 -11.80 3.49 15.26
CA THR A 13 -10.50 2.88 15.00
C THR A 13 -9.49 3.03 16.15
N ILE A 14 -9.76 3.88 17.15
CA ILE A 14 -8.90 4.08 18.33
C ILE A 14 -8.62 2.75 19.04
N ASP A 15 -9.66 1.96 19.35
CA ASP A 15 -9.48 0.67 20.03
C ASP A 15 -8.60 -0.30 19.22
N LEU A 16 -8.66 -0.24 17.88
CA LEU A 16 -7.80 -1.06 17.00
C LEU A 16 -6.35 -0.57 17.01
N ILE A 17 -6.13 0.75 17.11
CA ILE A 17 -4.81 1.35 17.22
C ILE A 17 -4.16 0.94 18.55
N GLU A 18 -4.92 1.01 19.65
CA GLU A 18 -4.48 0.60 20.98
C GLU A 18 -4.21 -0.91 21.07
N ALA A 19 -5.09 -1.73 20.49
CA ALA A 19 -4.88 -3.18 20.41
C ALA A 19 -3.62 -3.56 19.61
N ALA A 20 -3.19 -2.73 18.65
CA ALA A 20 -1.95 -2.89 17.91
C ALA A 20 -0.70 -2.38 18.66
N GLY A 21 -0.84 -1.99 19.94
CA GLY A 21 0.26 -1.53 20.79
C GLY A 21 0.69 -0.09 20.54
N ARG A 22 -0.10 0.69 19.79
CA ARG A 22 0.15 2.13 19.56
C ARG A 22 -0.68 2.95 20.54
N LYS A 23 -0.20 4.14 20.90
CA LYS A 23 -0.93 5.04 21.80
C LYS A 23 -1.68 6.10 20.99
N TYR A 24 -2.97 6.25 21.25
CA TYR A 24 -3.74 7.37 20.75
C TYR A 24 -3.33 8.67 21.47
N ASP A 25 -3.09 9.73 20.69
CA ASP A 25 -2.88 11.09 21.18
C ASP A 25 -3.76 12.05 20.36
N GLU A 26 -4.71 12.69 21.02
CA GLU A 26 -5.64 13.63 20.39
C GLU A 26 -4.95 14.89 19.84
N ASN A 27 -3.75 15.21 20.33
CA ASN A 27 -2.98 16.37 19.89
C ASN A 27 -1.98 16.02 18.77
N ASP A 28 -1.85 14.74 18.43
CA ASP A 28 -0.99 14.27 17.35
C ASP A 28 -1.75 14.30 16.01
N TRP A 29 -1.53 15.37 15.25
CA TRP A 29 -2.14 15.55 13.93
C TRP A 29 -1.84 14.40 12.95
N THR A 30 -0.75 13.64 13.15
CA THR A 30 -0.41 12.50 12.30
C THR A 30 -1.35 11.32 12.49
N GLN A 31 -2.15 11.32 13.56
CA GLN A 31 -3.16 10.32 13.84
C GLN A 31 -4.55 10.77 13.38
N GLY A 32 -4.83 12.08 13.37
CA GLY A 32 -6.14 12.62 13.05
C GLY A 32 -6.61 12.34 11.61
N PRO A 33 -7.93 12.24 11.36
CA PRO A 33 -8.48 12.07 10.01
C PRO A 33 -8.32 13.32 9.12
N GLU A 34 -8.06 14.48 9.71
CA GLU A 34 -7.95 15.77 9.02
C GLU A 34 -6.86 15.75 7.95
N GLN A 35 -5.80 14.95 8.13
CA GLN A 35 -4.72 14.81 7.15
C GLN A 35 -5.18 14.22 5.81
N ILE A 36 -6.32 13.52 5.78
CA ILE A 36 -6.85 12.87 4.57
C ILE A 36 -7.67 13.86 3.73
N ALA A 37 -8.28 14.85 4.38
CA ALA A 37 -9.19 15.78 3.73
C ALA A 37 -8.55 16.58 2.57
N PRO A 38 -7.30 17.10 2.67
CA PRO A 38 -6.64 17.79 1.56
C PRO A 38 -6.44 16.89 0.32
N VAL A 39 -6.12 15.61 0.53
CA VAL A 39 -5.91 14.64 -0.57
C VAL A 39 -7.21 14.41 -1.32
N VAL A 40 -8.31 14.18 -0.59
CA VAL A 40 -9.64 14.00 -1.18
C VAL A 40 -10.11 15.28 -1.87
N THR A 41 -9.87 16.44 -1.26
CA THR A 41 -10.22 17.74 -1.83
C THR A 41 -9.50 17.98 -3.16
N TRP A 42 -8.19 17.67 -3.22
CA TRP A 42 -7.43 17.77 -4.46
C TRP A 42 -7.94 16.80 -5.53
N LEU A 43 -8.26 15.56 -5.16
CA LEU A 43 -8.85 14.57 -6.08
C LEU A 43 -10.20 14.99 -6.67
N CYS A 44 -10.93 15.89 -6.00
CA CYS A 44 -12.18 16.46 -6.50
C CYS A 44 -11.98 17.73 -7.33
N SER A 45 -10.74 18.20 -7.52
CA SER A 45 -10.42 19.41 -8.29
C SER A 45 -10.14 19.11 -9.76
N GLU A 46 -10.18 20.14 -10.61
CA GLU A 46 -9.78 20.03 -12.03
C GLU A 46 -8.32 19.59 -12.20
N ALA A 47 -7.44 19.90 -11.24
CA ALA A 47 -6.03 19.51 -11.30
C ALA A 47 -5.83 17.98 -11.26
N ALA A 48 -6.83 17.23 -10.78
CA ALA A 48 -6.80 15.77 -10.74
C ALA A 48 -7.50 15.09 -11.94
N ASN A 49 -7.88 15.84 -12.98
CA ASN A 49 -8.66 15.33 -14.11
C ASN A 49 -8.03 14.10 -14.80
N ASP A 50 -6.71 14.08 -14.90
CA ASP A 50 -5.98 12.99 -15.57
C ASP A 50 -5.56 11.87 -14.60
N VAL A 51 -5.93 11.96 -13.32
CA VAL A 51 -5.64 10.94 -12.31
C VAL A 51 -6.81 9.98 -12.18
N THR A 52 -6.64 8.77 -12.71
CA THR A 52 -7.62 7.69 -12.57
C THR A 52 -6.96 6.35 -12.24
N SER A 53 -7.75 5.46 -11.64
CA SER A 53 -7.41 4.07 -11.35
C SER A 53 -6.24 3.90 -10.38
N GLN A 54 -6.03 4.89 -9.51
CA GLN A 54 -4.97 4.88 -8.51
C GLN A 54 -5.48 4.43 -7.14
N ILE A 55 -4.60 3.76 -6.39
CA ILE A 55 -4.75 3.54 -4.95
C ILE A 55 -3.81 4.52 -4.26
N ILE A 56 -4.37 5.52 -3.57
CA ILE A 56 -3.61 6.57 -2.91
C ILE A 56 -3.60 6.29 -1.41
N HIS A 57 -2.43 6.03 -0.86
CA HIS A 57 -2.22 5.87 0.57
C HIS A 57 -2.02 7.23 1.23
N SER A 58 -2.75 7.46 2.33
CA SER A 58 -2.67 8.70 3.11
C SER A 58 -2.75 8.38 4.60
N GLN A 59 -1.64 8.52 5.31
CA GLN A 59 -1.53 8.25 6.74
C GLN A 59 -0.25 8.86 7.33
N ALA A 60 -0.31 9.37 8.56
CA ALA A 60 0.82 9.92 9.30
C ALA A 60 1.72 10.89 8.50
N GLY A 61 1.11 11.75 7.67
CA GLY A 61 1.82 12.68 6.79
C GLY A 61 2.47 12.04 5.54
N ILE A 62 2.28 10.74 5.33
CA ILE A 62 2.68 10.03 4.11
C ILE A 62 1.59 10.20 3.07
N ILE A 63 2.00 10.57 1.86
CA ILE A 63 1.20 10.42 0.64
C ILE A 63 1.96 9.53 -0.33
N GLY A 64 1.31 8.50 -0.87
CA GLY A 64 1.96 7.57 -1.77
C GLY A 64 0.99 6.87 -2.70
N ILE A 65 1.51 6.32 -3.79
CA ILE A 65 0.76 5.46 -4.71
C ILE A 65 1.05 4.01 -4.35
N MET A 66 0.01 3.23 -4.08
CA MET A 66 0.13 1.78 -3.93
C MET A 66 0.02 1.12 -5.31
N GLN A 67 0.99 0.26 -5.62
CA GLN A 67 1.02 -0.46 -6.89
C GLN A 67 0.12 -1.72 -6.84
N GLN A 68 -0.60 -1.96 -7.94
CA GLN A 68 -1.39 -3.20 -8.13
C GLN A 68 -0.47 -4.40 -8.41
N PRO A 69 -0.92 -5.66 -8.17
CA PRO A 69 -0.07 -6.82 -8.35
C PRO A 69 0.48 -6.90 -9.78
N ALA A 70 1.80 -6.91 -9.92
CA ALA A 70 2.49 -7.15 -11.17
C ALA A 70 3.08 -8.58 -11.16
N VAL A 71 3.20 -9.20 -12.32
CA VAL A 71 3.97 -10.45 -12.45
C VAL A 71 5.45 -10.10 -12.37
N ILE A 72 6.10 -10.47 -11.27
CA ILE A 72 7.50 -10.15 -10.98
C ILE A 72 8.48 -11.24 -11.44
N LYS A 73 7.99 -12.46 -11.59
CA LYS A 73 8.70 -13.62 -12.11
C LYS A 73 7.70 -14.68 -12.54
N SER A 74 7.98 -15.39 -13.62
CA SER A 74 7.07 -16.42 -14.15
C SER A 74 7.83 -17.50 -14.91
N PHE A 75 7.25 -18.70 -14.93
CA PHE A 75 7.68 -19.82 -15.76
C PHE A 75 6.54 -20.25 -16.68
N THR A 76 6.87 -20.96 -17.77
CA THR A 76 5.90 -21.52 -18.70
C THR A 76 6.25 -22.96 -19.05
N THR A 77 5.28 -23.71 -19.57
CA THR A 77 5.39 -25.12 -19.97
C THR A 77 4.39 -25.39 -21.10
N ASP A 78 4.70 -26.35 -21.96
CA ASP A 78 3.80 -26.77 -23.04
C ASP A 78 2.74 -27.79 -22.58
N ASN A 79 2.83 -28.26 -21.32
CA ASN A 79 1.95 -29.28 -20.73
C ASN A 79 1.41 -28.83 -19.37
N LEU A 80 0.44 -29.55 -18.79
CA LEU A 80 0.01 -29.29 -17.41
C LEU A 80 1.19 -29.42 -16.42
N TRP A 81 1.26 -28.49 -15.47
CA TRP A 81 2.25 -28.55 -14.39
C TRP A 81 2.05 -29.80 -13.54
N THR A 82 3.16 -30.50 -13.23
CA THR A 82 3.16 -31.55 -12.21
C THR A 82 3.52 -30.98 -10.84
N VAL A 83 3.13 -31.68 -9.77
CA VAL A 83 3.44 -31.26 -8.40
C VAL A 83 4.95 -31.18 -8.18
N GLU A 84 5.71 -32.11 -8.75
CA GLU A 84 7.18 -32.16 -8.62
C GLU A 84 7.86 -30.99 -9.34
N GLN A 85 7.26 -30.47 -10.41
CA GLN A 85 7.74 -29.24 -11.06
C GLN A 85 7.47 -28.03 -10.17
N LEU A 86 6.28 -27.95 -9.57
CA LEU A 86 5.91 -26.87 -8.67
C LEU A 86 6.78 -26.86 -7.40
N ASP A 87 7.06 -28.02 -6.81
CA ASP A 87 7.95 -28.14 -5.65
C ASP A 87 9.35 -27.55 -5.90
N LYS A 88 9.82 -27.61 -7.15
CA LYS A 88 11.12 -27.04 -7.55
C LYS A 88 11.05 -25.55 -7.85
N LEU A 89 9.98 -25.08 -8.50
CA LEU A 89 9.86 -23.70 -8.99
C LEU A 89 9.30 -22.73 -7.94
N MET A 90 8.42 -23.21 -7.05
CA MET A 90 7.77 -22.36 -6.05
C MET A 90 8.77 -21.67 -5.09
N PRO A 91 9.81 -22.33 -4.57
CA PRO A 91 10.83 -21.66 -3.77
C PRO A 91 11.47 -20.47 -4.51
N GLU A 92 11.77 -20.63 -5.80
CA GLU A 92 12.39 -19.59 -6.61
C GLU A 92 11.46 -18.40 -6.86
N LEU A 93 10.16 -18.64 -7.04
CA LEU A 93 9.15 -17.59 -7.15
C LEU A 93 8.99 -16.82 -5.82
N LEU A 94 9.01 -17.52 -4.69
CA LEU A 94 8.89 -16.92 -3.36
C LEU A 94 10.13 -16.07 -3.02
N GLU A 95 11.32 -16.53 -3.39
CA GLU A 95 12.55 -15.76 -3.19
C GLU A 95 12.56 -14.50 -4.07
N ALA A 96 12.14 -14.60 -5.32
CA ALA A 96 11.95 -13.43 -6.18
C ALA A 96 10.94 -12.44 -5.61
N LYS A 97 9.85 -12.93 -4.99
CA LYS A 97 8.89 -12.08 -4.28
C LYS A 97 9.54 -11.34 -3.11
N LYS A 98 10.26 -12.07 -2.26
CA LYS A 98 10.92 -11.46 -1.10
C LYS A 98 11.87 -10.34 -1.51
N HIS A 99 12.73 -10.59 -2.50
CA HIS A 99 13.65 -9.59 -3.02
C HIS A 99 12.93 -8.36 -3.60
N HIS A 100 11.85 -8.59 -4.38
CA HIS A 100 11.06 -7.50 -4.92
C HIS A 100 10.37 -6.68 -3.83
N ASP A 101 9.81 -7.32 -2.80
CA ASP A 101 9.19 -6.62 -1.66
C ASP A 101 10.21 -5.74 -0.94
N ASP A 102 11.42 -6.25 -0.69
CA ASP A 102 12.51 -5.52 -0.04
C ASP A 102 12.90 -4.28 -0.88
N GLU A 103 13.10 -4.44 -2.18
CA GLU A 103 13.41 -3.33 -3.09
C GLU A 103 12.30 -2.27 -3.14
N VAL A 104 11.04 -2.70 -3.24
CA VAL A 104 9.89 -1.79 -3.34
C VAL A 104 9.70 -1.03 -2.03
N SER A 105 9.90 -1.69 -0.88
CA SER A 105 9.86 -1.06 0.44
C SER A 105 10.90 0.05 0.57
N GLU A 106 12.14 -0.21 0.14
CA GLU A 106 13.21 0.78 0.17
C GLU A 106 12.94 1.95 -0.77
N LYS A 107 12.59 1.67 -2.03
CA LYS A 107 12.31 2.69 -3.05
C LYS A 107 11.06 3.52 -2.74
N GLY A 108 10.08 2.90 -2.09
CA GLY A 108 8.80 3.51 -1.71
C GLY A 108 8.85 4.30 -0.40
N ALA A 109 9.99 4.34 0.30
CA ALA A 109 10.10 5.08 1.55
C ALA A 109 9.80 6.58 1.36
N PRO A 110 8.99 7.19 2.22
CA PRO A 110 8.61 8.59 2.09
C PRO A 110 9.81 9.51 2.27
N LYS A 111 9.88 10.56 1.44
CA LYS A 111 10.89 11.63 1.54
C LYS A 111 10.22 12.93 1.96
N LYS A 112 10.84 13.66 2.88
CA LYS A 112 10.33 14.98 3.29
C LYS A 112 10.43 15.95 2.12
N VAL A 113 9.33 16.66 1.87
CA VAL A 113 9.24 17.79 0.92
C VAL A 113 9.61 19.09 1.60
#